data_AF-A0A2E8E6V5-F1
#
_entry.id   AF-A0A2E8E6V5-F1
#
_cell.length_a   1.000
_cell.length_b   1.000
_cell.length_c   1.000
_cell.angle_alpha   90.00
_cell.angle_beta   90.00
_cell.angle_gamma   90.00
#
_symmetry.space_group_name_H-M   'P 1'
#
loop_
_entity.id
_entity.type
_entity.pdbx_description
1 polymer ?
#
loop_
_entity_poly.entity_id
_entity_poly.type
_entity_poly.pdbx_seq_one_letter_code
_entity_poly.pdbx_strand_id
1 'polypeptide(L)'
;MIMTRTDAPWCVGSRRLLGCAVLVLVSTTGGLPATAQGRAQEPDRIERHRVPADFMSFRGAQWLERDERVQEEQPGAVLDAMGLEVGDVVADMGCGSGYYARRMAQRVAPEGRVYCVDIQPEMLDMMQQLAERDGVTGIVPVLGDVDDPKLPAGEVDWIILADVYHEMSEYEAMLAAMRAALAPGGRVALLEYRIEDGTGDNLKSDHAMSVRQVLAEWLPAGFALAELHEFLPGQHLFVMKVAGDTEVPGDPIINLDLFEAVEQGLVEAEAVGAGNASVTVRIRNTGDDKLLVTMPVGVSFQAADGGRDMVSRRDAAIRLFDGVWRDWAVRSVGRQQGPPAAGTGDRFTIERPANGLALNNLMYAMQVGTYRVADSPLLYIPRVHGVEQAAVWIAEANPSYDDLASAVEDDRMPAQYAVAFALIYCDLAGIDVTRTRVWEDREQVFGLLRDPGLTAWYQIKTTGQIQQ
;
A
#
# COMPACT_ATOMS: atom_id res chain seq x y z
N MET A 1 -24.91 -4.87 -66.68
CA MET A 1 -24.79 -3.71 -67.59
C MET A 1 -24.32 -2.55 -66.73
N ILE A 2 -23.17 -1.91 -66.89
CA ILE A 2 -22.11 -1.91 -67.89
C ILE A 2 -20.81 -1.65 -67.11
N MET A 3 -19.76 -2.41 -67.44
CA MET A 3 -18.38 -2.14 -67.09
C MET A 3 -17.90 -0.87 -67.78
N THR A 4 -17.02 -0.08 -67.15
CA THR A 4 -15.78 0.35 -67.82
C THR A 4 -14.72 0.67 -66.79
N ARG A 5 -13.66 -0.11 -66.92
CA ARG A 5 -12.33 0.00 -66.33
C ARG A 5 -11.51 0.90 -67.27
N THR A 6 -10.69 1.78 -66.73
CA THR A 6 -9.54 2.33 -67.45
C THR A 6 -8.33 2.34 -66.52
N ASP A 7 -7.25 1.79 -67.05
CA ASP A 7 -6.01 1.43 -66.37
C ASP A 7 -5.08 2.62 -66.06
N ALA A 8 -4.17 2.33 -65.12
CA ALA A 8 -3.01 3.02 -64.55
C ALA A 8 -1.99 3.55 -65.61
N PRO A 9 -0.83 4.19 -65.27
CA PRO A 9 -0.09 4.17 -63.99
C PRO A 9 0.54 5.50 -63.54
N TRP A 10 1.22 5.53 -62.39
CA TRP A 10 2.60 6.03 -62.18
C TRP A 10 2.94 5.95 -60.67
N CYS A 11 4.09 5.34 -60.39
CA CYS A 11 4.62 5.03 -59.07
C CYS A 11 5.30 6.22 -58.36
N VAL A 12 5.63 5.95 -57.09
CA VAL A 12 6.73 6.49 -56.25
C VAL A 12 6.34 7.60 -55.28
N GLY A 13 6.44 7.28 -53.98
CA GLY A 13 6.54 8.28 -52.93
C GLY A 13 6.12 7.82 -51.53
N SER A 14 6.62 6.70 -51.03
CA SER A 14 6.45 6.33 -49.62
C SER A 14 7.22 7.30 -48.73
N ARG A 15 6.55 8.31 -48.16
CA ARG A 15 7.07 9.06 -47.02
C ARG A 15 6.74 8.28 -45.75
N ARG A 16 7.73 7.57 -45.23
CA ARG A 16 7.74 7.09 -43.85
C ARG A 16 7.69 8.32 -42.95
N LEU A 17 6.59 8.48 -42.22
CA LEU A 17 6.53 9.37 -41.06
C LEU A 17 7.46 8.76 -40.00
N LEU A 18 8.60 9.40 -39.74
CA LEU A 18 9.37 9.13 -38.55
C LEU A 18 8.49 9.52 -37.35
N GLY A 19 8.03 8.53 -36.59
CA GLY A 19 7.54 8.77 -35.24
C GLY A 19 8.72 9.17 -34.38
N CYS A 20 8.72 10.40 -33.87
CA CYS A 20 9.61 10.82 -32.80
C CYS A 20 9.22 10.05 -31.54
N ALA A 21 9.97 9.00 -31.20
CA ALA A 21 9.98 8.45 -29.86
C ALA A 21 10.65 9.49 -28.94
N VAL A 22 9.87 10.13 -28.08
CA VAL A 22 10.39 11.03 -27.05
C VAL A 22 10.90 10.15 -25.91
N LEU A 23 12.22 10.06 -25.79
CA LEU A 23 12.90 9.40 -24.67
C LEU A 23 12.67 10.17 -23.38
N VAL A 24 12.38 9.44 -22.31
CA VAL A 24 12.46 9.93 -20.93
C VAL A 24 13.92 10.05 -20.56
N LEU A 25 14.36 11.23 -20.11
CA LEU A 25 15.66 11.41 -19.48
C LEU A 25 15.55 11.03 -18.01
N VAL A 26 15.65 9.74 -17.71
CA VAL A 26 16.07 9.30 -16.37
C VAL A 26 17.56 9.59 -16.29
N SER A 27 17.98 10.47 -15.38
CA SER A 27 19.38 10.86 -15.21
C SER A 27 20.19 9.66 -14.70
N THR A 28 20.79 8.92 -15.63
CA THR A 28 21.76 7.87 -15.30
C THR A 28 23.17 8.46 -15.43
N THR A 29 23.86 8.62 -14.30
CA THR A 29 25.30 8.86 -14.33
C THR A 29 25.98 7.58 -14.84
N GLY A 30 26.50 7.63 -16.06
CA GLY A 30 26.90 6.45 -16.84
C GLY A 30 28.13 5.69 -16.33
N GLY A 31 28.05 4.36 -16.45
CA GLY A 31 29.16 3.41 -16.44
C GLY A 31 28.79 2.19 -17.31
N LEU A 32 29.74 1.73 -18.13
CA LEU A 32 29.61 0.64 -19.13
C LEU A 32 29.08 -0.69 -18.56
N PRO A 33 28.51 -1.60 -19.40
CA PRO A 33 27.88 -2.82 -18.91
C PRO A 33 28.94 -3.85 -18.50
N ALA A 34 28.90 -4.26 -17.24
CA ALA A 34 29.62 -5.42 -16.74
C ALA A 34 28.67 -6.64 -16.71
N THR A 35 29.18 -7.76 -17.19
CA THR A 35 28.53 -9.08 -17.26
C THR A 35 27.82 -9.48 -15.96
N ALA A 36 26.63 -10.07 -16.11
CA ALA A 36 25.78 -10.58 -15.04
C ALA A 36 26.47 -11.69 -14.21
N GLN A 37 27.21 -11.29 -13.17
CA GLN A 37 27.60 -12.14 -12.05
C GLN A 37 27.57 -11.30 -10.78
N GLY A 38 26.64 -11.63 -9.87
CA GLY A 38 26.63 -11.24 -8.46
C GLY A 38 26.91 -9.77 -8.17
N ARG A 39 25.96 -8.87 -8.44
CA ARG A 39 25.94 -7.58 -7.73
C ARG A 39 25.36 -7.81 -6.35
N ALA A 40 26.21 -7.67 -5.33
CA ALA A 40 25.75 -7.40 -3.97
C ALA A 40 24.77 -6.21 -4.02
N GLN A 41 23.61 -6.37 -3.37
CA GLN A 41 22.65 -5.28 -3.16
C GLN A 41 23.38 -4.03 -2.62
N GLU A 42 23.12 -2.88 -3.23
CA GLU A 42 23.63 -1.60 -2.73
C GLU A 42 23.19 -1.39 -1.27
N PRO A 43 24.09 -0.93 -0.38
CA PRO A 43 23.87 -0.89 1.06
C PRO A 43 23.05 0.33 1.54
N ASP A 44 22.13 0.86 0.71
CA ASP A 44 21.46 2.15 0.99
C ASP A 44 19.92 2.12 0.84
N ARG A 45 19.31 0.93 0.76
CA ARG A 45 17.89 0.79 1.13
C ARG A 45 17.84 0.82 2.65
N ILE A 46 17.54 1.98 3.25
CA ILE A 46 16.96 1.97 4.61
C ILE A 46 15.72 1.09 4.49
N GLU A 47 15.77 -0.14 5.01
CA GLU A 47 14.60 -1.00 5.05
C GLU A 47 13.58 -0.31 5.94
N ARG A 48 12.57 0.26 5.30
CA ARG A 48 11.51 0.99 5.98
C ARG A 48 10.51 -0.06 6.47
N HIS A 49 10.72 -0.55 7.68
CA HIS A 49 9.83 -1.54 8.30
C HIS A 49 8.49 -0.91 8.65
N ARG A 50 7.41 -1.67 8.44
CA ARG A 50 6.08 -1.30 8.96
C ARG A 50 6.11 -1.30 10.49
N VAL A 51 5.14 -0.63 11.10
CA VAL A 51 4.86 -0.77 12.53
C VAL A 51 3.70 -1.77 12.63
N PRO A 52 3.89 -2.95 13.24
CA PRO A 52 2.78 -3.87 13.46
C PRO A 52 1.67 -3.20 14.28
N ALA A 53 0.42 -3.41 13.87
CA ALA A 53 -0.73 -2.98 14.66
C ALA A 53 -0.87 -3.82 15.93
N ASP A 54 -1.52 -3.26 16.94
CA ASP A 54 -1.99 -4.04 18.08
C ASP A 54 -3.20 -4.88 17.65
N PHE A 55 -3.21 -6.16 18.01
CA PHE A 55 -4.32 -7.04 17.66
C PHE A 55 -5.61 -6.68 18.38
N MET A 56 -6.75 -6.94 17.73
CA MET A 56 -8.06 -6.69 18.31
C MET A 56 -8.32 -7.60 19.52
N SER A 57 -8.71 -7.01 20.66
CA SER A 57 -9.20 -7.77 21.80
C SER A 57 -10.51 -8.50 21.47
N PHE A 58 -10.69 -9.73 21.96
CA PHE A 58 -11.93 -10.50 21.85
C PHE A 58 -13.21 -9.75 22.25
N ARG A 59 -13.10 -8.71 23.08
CA ARG A 59 -14.21 -7.82 23.45
C ARG A 59 -14.80 -7.04 22.27
N GLY A 60 -14.02 -6.86 21.20
CA GLY A 60 -14.43 -6.20 19.96
C GLY A 60 -15.01 -7.14 18.90
N ALA A 61 -15.05 -8.45 19.14
CA ALA A 61 -15.35 -9.47 18.14
C ALA A 61 -16.70 -9.28 17.42
N GLN A 62 -17.68 -8.61 18.04
CA GLN A 62 -18.96 -8.29 17.38
C GLN A 62 -18.77 -7.45 16.11
N TRP A 63 -17.71 -6.62 16.03
CA TRP A 63 -17.38 -5.85 14.83
C TRP A 63 -17.00 -6.74 13.64
N LEU A 64 -16.45 -7.94 13.89
CA LEU A 64 -16.10 -8.92 12.84
C LEU A 64 -17.33 -9.53 12.16
N GLU A 65 -18.49 -9.47 12.83
CA GLU A 65 -19.79 -10.00 12.39
C GLU A 65 -20.74 -8.91 11.89
N ARG A 66 -20.29 -7.65 11.72
CA ARG A 66 -21.12 -6.54 11.25
C ARG A 66 -21.69 -6.81 9.84
N ASP A 67 -22.91 -6.38 9.58
CA ASP A 67 -23.61 -6.65 8.32
C ASP A 67 -22.94 -5.96 7.12
N GLU A 68 -22.39 -4.77 7.34
CA GLU A 68 -21.71 -3.95 6.34
C GLU A 68 -20.52 -4.67 5.71
N ARG A 69 -19.88 -5.59 6.45
CA ARG A 69 -18.72 -6.38 6.01
C ARG A 69 -18.96 -7.12 4.70
N VAL A 70 -20.20 -7.56 4.44
CA VAL A 70 -20.55 -8.25 3.20
C VAL A 70 -20.37 -7.34 1.98
N GLN A 71 -20.72 -6.06 2.11
CA GLN A 71 -20.59 -5.08 1.04
C GLN A 71 -19.16 -4.50 0.97
N GLU A 72 -18.53 -4.29 2.13
CA GLU A 72 -17.21 -3.68 2.25
C GLU A 72 -16.06 -4.62 1.85
N GLU A 73 -16.13 -5.90 2.23
CA GLU A 73 -15.03 -6.88 2.09
C GLU A 73 -15.37 -8.03 1.12
N GLN A 74 -16.62 -8.11 0.66
CA GLN A 74 -17.10 -9.10 -0.33
C GLN A 74 -16.59 -10.54 -0.12
N PRO A 75 -16.78 -11.13 1.07
CA PRO A 75 -16.17 -12.41 1.45
C PRO A 75 -16.54 -13.57 0.50
N GLY A 76 -17.73 -13.53 -0.11
CA GLY A 76 -18.13 -14.53 -1.12
C GLY A 76 -17.21 -14.52 -2.34
N ALA A 77 -16.90 -13.33 -2.88
CA ALA A 77 -16.02 -13.18 -4.04
C ALA A 77 -14.57 -13.57 -3.73
N VAL A 78 -14.12 -13.33 -2.49
CA VAL A 78 -12.81 -13.81 -2.00
C VAL A 78 -12.75 -15.33 -2.05
N LEU A 79 -13.74 -16.01 -1.46
CA LEU A 79 -13.78 -17.46 -1.44
C LEU A 79 -13.96 -18.06 -2.86
N ASP A 80 -14.64 -17.35 -3.76
CA ASP A 80 -14.77 -17.76 -5.16
C ASP A 80 -13.43 -17.65 -5.90
N ALA A 81 -12.64 -16.61 -5.62
CA ALA A 81 -11.29 -16.45 -6.15
C ALA A 81 -10.29 -17.48 -5.59
N MET A 82 -10.48 -17.94 -4.35
CA MET A 82 -9.72 -19.07 -3.79
C MET A 82 -10.03 -20.39 -4.49
N GLY A 83 -11.23 -20.55 -5.08
CA GLY A 83 -11.58 -21.77 -5.81
C GLY A 83 -11.55 -23.04 -4.96
N LEU A 84 -11.97 -22.95 -3.69
CA LEU A 84 -12.00 -24.08 -2.75
C LEU A 84 -12.81 -25.26 -3.30
N GLU A 85 -12.27 -26.47 -3.14
CA GLU A 85 -12.88 -27.72 -3.53
C GLU A 85 -13.38 -28.53 -2.31
N VAL A 86 -14.29 -29.46 -2.55
CA VAL A 86 -14.71 -30.42 -1.53
C VAL A 86 -13.52 -31.30 -1.17
N GLY A 87 -13.20 -31.41 0.12
CA GLY A 87 -12.06 -32.18 0.60
C GLY A 87 -10.85 -31.33 1.01
N ASP A 88 -10.79 -30.07 0.60
CA ASP A 88 -9.66 -29.19 0.91
C ASP A 88 -9.45 -29.04 2.43
N VAL A 89 -8.17 -28.99 2.81
CA VAL A 89 -7.70 -28.65 4.15
C VAL A 89 -7.27 -27.19 4.15
N VAL A 90 -8.01 -26.36 4.88
CA VAL A 90 -7.82 -24.90 4.86
C VAL A 90 -7.46 -24.38 6.24
N ALA A 91 -6.67 -23.30 6.34
CA ALA A 91 -6.39 -22.61 7.59
C ALA A 91 -6.82 -21.14 7.52
N ASP A 92 -7.56 -20.67 8.53
CA ASP A 92 -7.93 -19.28 8.76
C ASP A 92 -7.02 -18.72 9.86
N MET A 93 -6.10 -17.82 9.48
CA MET A 93 -5.12 -17.23 10.39
C MET A 93 -5.70 -15.98 11.05
N GLY A 94 -5.60 -15.88 12.38
CA GLY A 94 -6.27 -14.83 13.14
C GLY A 94 -7.78 -14.90 12.99
N CYS A 95 -8.34 -16.10 13.14
CA CYS A 95 -9.68 -16.37 12.67
C CYS A 95 -10.77 -15.62 13.44
N GLY A 96 -10.47 -15.06 14.62
CA GLY A 96 -11.39 -14.24 15.42
C GLY A 96 -12.69 -14.99 15.72
N SER A 97 -13.84 -14.43 15.31
CA SER A 97 -15.15 -15.08 15.45
C SER A 97 -15.39 -16.27 14.48
N GLY A 98 -14.40 -16.62 13.66
CA GLY A 98 -14.49 -17.64 12.61
C GLY A 98 -15.39 -17.22 11.44
N TYR A 99 -15.40 -15.92 11.11
CA TYR A 99 -16.23 -15.38 10.03
C TYR A 99 -15.92 -16.03 8.67
N TYR A 100 -14.64 -16.15 8.30
CA TYR A 100 -14.21 -16.86 7.10
C TYR A 100 -14.23 -18.38 7.33
N ALA A 101 -13.72 -18.86 8.47
CA ALA A 101 -13.68 -20.28 8.78
C ALA A 101 -15.02 -21.00 8.61
N ARG A 102 -16.12 -20.43 9.13
CA ARG A 102 -17.47 -21.01 8.98
C ARG A 102 -17.94 -21.07 7.52
N ARG A 103 -17.60 -20.07 6.71
CA ARG A 103 -17.96 -20.04 5.28
C ARG A 103 -17.12 -21.02 4.45
N MET A 104 -15.84 -21.14 4.77
CA MET A 104 -14.95 -22.12 4.12
C MET A 104 -15.35 -23.55 4.48
N ALA A 105 -15.71 -23.81 5.74
CA ALA A 105 -16.15 -25.13 6.20
C ALA A 105 -17.37 -25.66 5.42
N GLN A 106 -18.30 -24.78 5.05
CA GLN A 106 -19.44 -25.13 4.21
C GLN A 106 -19.04 -25.53 2.77
N ARG A 107 -17.94 -24.98 2.23
CA ARG A 107 -17.47 -25.26 0.86
C ARG A 107 -16.65 -26.54 0.76
N VAL A 108 -15.83 -26.81 1.78
CA VAL A 108 -14.91 -27.97 1.77
C VAL A 108 -15.57 -29.25 2.32
N ALA A 109 -16.73 -29.13 2.96
CA ALA A 109 -17.53 -30.26 3.43
C ALA A 109 -17.96 -31.21 2.28
N PRO A 110 -18.17 -32.51 2.55
CA PRO A 110 -18.13 -33.16 3.87
C PRO A 110 -16.76 -33.74 4.26
N GLU A 111 -15.78 -33.69 3.36
CA GLU A 111 -14.49 -34.40 3.51
C GLU A 111 -13.35 -33.48 3.99
N GLY A 112 -13.47 -32.19 3.72
CA GLY A 112 -12.48 -31.18 4.08
C GLY A 112 -12.58 -30.73 5.54
N ARG A 113 -11.64 -29.89 5.94
CA ARG A 113 -11.59 -29.30 7.28
C ARG A 113 -11.02 -27.89 7.24
N VAL A 114 -11.37 -27.09 8.25
CA VAL A 114 -10.82 -25.75 8.43
C VAL A 114 -10.14 -25.65 9.79
N TYR A 115 -8.82 -25.40 9.80
CA TYR A 115 -8.10 -25.00 11.00
C TYR A 115 -8.37 -23.51 11.27
N CYS A 116 -8.97 -23.20 12.41
CA CYS A 116 -9.20 -21.83 12.87
C CYS A 116 -8.10 -21.49 13.86
N VAL A 117 -7.12 -20.69 13.43
CA VAL A 117 -5.94 -20.36 14.22
C VAL A 117 -6.11 -18.97 14.83
N ASP A 118 -6.03 -18.86 16.16
CA ASP A 118 -6.02 -17.58 16.86
C ASP A 118 -5.11 -17.67 18.10
N ILE A 119 -4.55 -16.54 18.55
CA ILE A 119 -3.75 -16.45 19.76
C ILE A 119 -4.61 -16.25 21.02
N GLN A 120 -5.86 -15.81 20.85
CA GLN A 120 -6.81 -15.58 21.94
C GLN A 120 -7.72 -16.79 22.13
N PRO A 121 -7.66 -17.50 23.27
CA PRO A 121 -8.56 -18.63 23.52
C PRO A 121 -10.04 -18.20 23.53
N GLU A 122 -10.35 -16.97 23.94
CA GLU A 122 -11.71 -16.44 23.93
C GLU A 122 -12.30 -16.29 22.53
N MET A 123 -11.47 -16.01 21.52
CA MET A 123 -11.90 -15.97 20.11
C MET A 123 -12.28 -17.37 19.62
N LEU A 124 -11.47 -18.38 19.96
CA LEU A 124 -11.74 -19.77 19.61
C LEU A 124 -13.03 -20.29 20.27
N ASP A 125 -13.25 -19.98 21.54
CA ASP A 125 -14.49 -20.32 22.26
C ASP A 125 -15.71 -19.66 21.59
N MET A 126 -15.60 -18.39 21.20
CA MET A 126 -16.67 -17.66 20.51
C MET A 126 -16.96 -18.27 19.14
N MET A 127 -15.92 -18.55 18.36
CA MET A 127 -16.05 -19.19 17.05
C MET A 127 -16.79 -20.52 17.14
N GLN A 128 -16.43 -21.37 18.13
CA GLN A 128 -17.11 -22.65 18.35
C GLN A 128 -18.60 -22.46 18.62
N GLN A 129 -18.97 -21.53 19.51
CA GLN A 129 -20.37 -21.23 19.82
C GLN A 129 -21.14 -20.76 18.58
N LEU A 130 -20.52 -19.94 17.73
CA LEU A 130 -21.12 -19.46 16.48
C LEU A 130 -21.25 -20.59 15.45
N ALA A 131 -20.25 -21.47 15.34
CA ALA A 131 -20.30 -22.63 14.46
C ALA A 131 -21.41 -23.62 14.88
N GLU A 132 -21.53 -23.91 16.18
CA GLU A 132 -22.60 -24.74 16.75
C GLU A 132 -23.99 -24.14 16.49
N ARG A 133 -24.15 -22.83 16.74
CA ARG A 133 -25.40 -22.09 16.46
C ARG A 133 -25.81 -22.22 14.99
N ASP A 134 -24.85 -22.13 14.08
CA ASP A 134 -25.09 -22.15 12.63
C ASP A 134 -25.12 -23.58 12.06
N GLY A 135 -24.90 -24.61 12.89
CA GLY A 135 -24.86 -26.01 12.47
C GLY A 135 -23.69 -26.36 11.55
N VAL A 136 -22.60 -25.59 11.61
CA VAL A 136 -21.40 -25.78 10.78
C VAL A 136 -20.43 -26.73 11.48
N THR A 137 -20.01 -27.78 10.79
CA THR A 137 -19.02 -28.76 11.28
C THR A 137 -17.72 -28.68 10.48
N GLY A 138 -16.71 -29.47 10.84
CA GLY A 138 -15.43 -29.53 10.12
C GLY A 138 -14.44 -28.41 10.47
N ILE A 139 -14.73 -27.60 11.48
CA ILE A 139 -13.81 -26.58 12.00
C ILE A 139 -13.01 -27.17 13.17
N VAL A 140 -11.69 -27.01 13.13
CA VAL A 140 -10.75 -27.43 14.16
C VAL A 140 -10.12 -26.18 14.78
N PRO A 141 -10.37 -25.87 16.05
CA PRO A 141 -9.71 -24.75 16.73
C PRO A 141 -8.21 -25.06 16.94
N VAL A 142 -7.36 -24.06 16.75
CA VAL A 142 -5.92 -24.15 16.99
C VAL A 142 -5.48 -22.91 17.75
N LEU A 143 -4.97 -23.10 18.97
CA LEU A 143 -4.37 -22.01 19.75
C LEU A 143 -2.92 -21.80 19.29
N GLY A 144 -2.71 -20.87 18.36
CA GLY A 144 -1.40 -20.50 17.86
C GLY A 144 -0.61 -19.63 18.85
N ASP A 145 0.60 -19.27 18.47
CA ASP A 145 1.44 -18.26 19.11
C ASP A 145 1.79 -17.14 18.10
N VAL A 146 2.48 -16.10 18.55
CA VAL A 146 2.84 -14.94 17.71
C VAL A 146 3.77 -15.30 16.55
N ASP A 147 4.52 -16.40 16.67
CA ASP A 147 5.57 -16.87 15.76
C ASP A 147 5.33 -18.29 15.20
N ASP A 148 4.33 -19.03 15.70
CA ASP A 148 4.02 -20.40 15.27
C ASP A 148 2.49 -20.65 15.25
N PRO A 149 1.89 -20.96 14.09
CA PRO A 149 0.46 -21.22 13.97
C PRO A 149 0.05 -22.61 14.49
N LYS A 150 1.02 -23.50 14.78
CA LYS A 150 0.82 -24.89 15.20
C LYS A 150 -0.02 -25.72 14.23
N LEU A 151 0.11 -25.42 12.94
CA LEU A 151 -0.51 -26.17 11.85
C LEU A 151 0.30 -27.44 11.53
N PRO A 152 -0.37 -28.52 11.06
CA PRO A 152 0.33 -29.70 10.58
C PRO A 152 1.18 -29.38 9.35
N ALA A 153 2.38 -29.99 9.26
CA ALA A 153 3.31 -29.76 8.17
C ALA A 153 2.89 -30.49 6.89
N GLY A 154 2.91 -29.79 5.75
CA GLY A 154 2.67 -30.37 4.42
C GLY A 154 1.25 -30.86 4.15
N GLU A 155 0.26 -30.38 4.90
CA GLU A 155 -1.14 -30.87 4.83
C GLU A 155 -2.15 -29.80 4.39
N VAL A 156 -1.78 -28.52 4.34
CA VAL A 156 -2.73 -27.42 4.12
C VAL A 156 -2.77 -26.98 2.65
N ASP A 157 -3.94 -27.07 2.02
CA ASP A 157 -4.17 -26.69 0.62
C ASP A 157 -4.34 -25.17 0.47
N TRP A 158 -4.99 -24.52 1.44
CA TRP A 158 -5.18 -23.08 1.47
C TRP A 158 -4.93 -22.49 2.85
N ILE A 159 -4.22 -21.37 2.90
CA ILE A 159 -4.18 -20.50 4.07
C ILE A 159 -4.87 -19.18 3.69
N ILE A 160 -5.70 -18.63 4.57
CA ILE A 160 -6.23 -17.27 4.43
C ILE A 160 -5.75 -16.40 5.60
N LEU A 161 -5.35 -15.17 5.28
CA LEU A 161 -5.06 -14.10 6.23
C LEU A 161 -5.96 -12.93 5.83
N ALA A 162 -7.04 -12.71 6.57
CA ALA A 162 -7.98 -11.64 6.29
C ALA A 162 -7.80 -10.50 7.29
N ASP A 163 -7.14 -9.42 6.87
CA ASP A 163 -6.87 -8.22 7.69
C ASP A 163 -6.18 -8.55 9.03
N VAL A 164 -5.17 -9.43 9.01
CA VAL A 164 -4.42 -9.83 10.21
C VAL A 164 -2.90 -9.71 10.03
N TYR A 165 -2.39 -9.73 8.80
CA TYR A 165 -0.94 -9.82 8.59
C TYR A 165 -0.24 -8.55 9.10
N HIS A 166 -0.91 -7.40 9.00
CA HIS A 166 -0.45 -6.15 9.59
C HIS A 166 -0.32 -6.17 11.13
N GLU A 167 -0.96 -7.11 11.84
CA GLU A 167 -0.83 -7.31 13.29
C GLU A 167 0.35 -8.23 13.68
N MET A 168 0.93 -8.98 12.72
CA MET A 168 1.96 -9.97 13.01
C MET A 168 3.31 -9.30 13.30
N SER A 169 3.78 -9.36 14.55
CA SER A 169 5.08 -8.82 14.96
C SER A 169 6.25 -9.74 14.58
N GLU A 170 6.05 -11.05 14.64
CA GLU A 170 7.05 -12.08 14.32
C GLU A 170 6.80 -12.71 12.93
N TYR A 171 6.55 -11.85 11.93
CA TYR A 171 6.08 -12.27 10.61
C TYR A 171 7.07 -13.21 9.88
N GLU A 172 8.38 -13.07 10.08
CA GLU A 172 9.38 -13.95 9.44
C GLU A 172 9.22 -15.42 9.87
N ALA A 173 9.06 -15.64 11.18
CA ALA A 173 8.85 -16.96 11.76
C ALA A 173 7.48 -17.52 11.35
N MET A 174 6.44 -16.70 11.42
CA MET A 174 5.09 -17.07 11.02
C MET A 174 5.03 -17.49 9.54
N LEU A 175 5.63 -16.71 8.62
CA LEU A 175 5.71 -17.03 7.20
C LEU A 175 6.48 -18.33 6.96
N ALA A 176 7.58 -18.57 7.69
CA ALA A 176 8.34 -19.81 7.58
C ALA A 176 7.51 -21.03 8.02
N ALA A 177 6.73 -20.91 9.09
CA ALA A 177 5.86 -21.96 9.60
C ALA A 177 4.66 -22.20 8.67
N MET A 178 4.02 -21.15 8.16
CA MET A 178 2.97 -21.26 7.14
C MET A 178 3.48 -21.99 5.89
N ARG A 179 4.68 -21.63 5.40
CA ARG A 179 5.30 -22.31 4.26
C ARG A 179 5.54 -23.79 4.54
N ALA A 180 5.89 -24.17 5.77
CA ALA A 180 6.06 -25.57 6.16
C ALA A 180 4.72 -26.33 6.29
N ALA A 181 3.63 -25.62 6.58
CA ALA A 181 2.29 -26.19 6.68
C ALA A 181 1.65 -26.50 5.31
N LEU A 182 1.97 -25.70 4.29
CA LEU A 182 1.41 -25.87 2.95
C LEU A 182 1.77 -27.22 2.33
N ALA A 183 0.77 -27.92 1.80
CA ALA A 183 0.95 -29.06 0.92
C ALA A 183 1.56 -28.62 -0.43
N PRO A 184 2.13 -29.54 -1.23
CA PRO A 184 2.45 -29.26 -2.64
C PRO A 184 1.21 -28.75 -3.38
N GLY A 185 1.35 -27.65 -4.14
CA GLY A 185 0.20 -26.99 -4.78
C GLY A 185 -0.62 -26.07 -3.85
N GLY A 186 -0.25 -26.02 -2.56
CA GLY A 186 -0.88 -25.19 -1.55
C GLY A 186 -0.65 -23.69 -1.78
N ARG A 187 -1.66 -22.89 -1.45
CA ARG A 187 -1.69 -21.44 -1.71
C ARG A 187 -2.07 -20.63 -0.49
N VAL A 188 -1.74 -19.35 -0.52
CA VAL A 188 -2.15 -18.40 0.51
C VAL A 188 -2.95 -17.27 -0.10
N ALA A 189 -4.15 -17.03 0.42
CA ALA A 189 -4.95 -15.84 0.14
C ALA A 189 -4.70 -14.80 1.25
N LEU A 190 -4.00 -13.73 0.91
CA LEU A 190 -3.76 -12.61 1.83
C LEU A 190 -4.66 -11.44 1.42
N LEU A 191 -5.47 -10.96 2.37
CA LEU A 191 -6.28 -9.76 2.23
C LEU A 191 -5.74 -8.68 3.16
N GLU A 192 -5.46 -7.52 2.59
CA GLU A 192 -4.98 -6.36 3.33
C GLU A 192 -5.57 -5.07 2.77
N TYR A 193 -5.93 -4.14 3.65
CA TYR A 193 -6.43 -2.83 3.24
C TYR A 193 -5.38 -2.05 2.45
N ARG A 194 -5.84 -1.39 1.37
CA ARG A 194 -4.97 -0.69 0.42
C ARG A 194 -4.54 0.67 0.94
N ILE A 195 -3.30 1.03 0.62
CA ILE A 195 -2.74 2.35 0.89
C ILE A 195 -2.76 3.24 -0.36
N GLU A 196 -2.62 2.64 -1.53
CA GLU A 196 -2.23 3.29 -2.79
C GLU A 196 -3.24 4.33 -3.29
N ASP A 197 -4.54 4.00 -3.22
CA ASP A 197 -5.63 4.80 -3.80
C ASP A 197 -6.41 5.62 -2.76
N GLY A 198 -6.18 5.37 -1.47
CA GLY A 198 -6.83 6.06 -0.35
C GLY A 198 -8.09 5.42 0.18
N THR A 199 -8.50 4.25 -0.31
CA THR A 199 -9.63 3.55 0.29
C THR A 199 -9.38 3.20 1.76
N GLY A 200 -8.12 2.93 2.12
CA GLY A 200 -7.69 2.73 3.51
C GLY A 200 -7.43 4.00 4.31
N ASP A 201 -7.65 5.21 3.77
CA ASP A 201 -7.32 6.45 4.49
C ASP A 201 -8.17 6.67 5.76
N ASN A 202 -9.31 5.98 5.87
CA ASN A 202 -10.20 6.04 7.04
C ASN A 202 -9.78 5.08 8.18
N LEU A 203 -8.77 4.25 7.96
CA LEU A 203 -8.24 3.30 8.94
C LEU A 203 -7.07 3.92 9.70
N LYS A 204 -6.69 3.29 10.81
CA LYS A 204 -5.38 3.55 11.41
C LYS A 204 -4.30 3.14 10.41
N SER A 205 -3.21 3.90 10.36
CA SER A 205 -2.17 3.72 9.35
C SER A 205 -1.45 2.38 9.38
N ASP A 206 -1.43 1.75 10.55
CA ASP A 206 -0.85 0.42 10.81
C ASP A 206 -1.82 -0.72 10.45
N HIS A 207 -3.06 -0.44 10.06
CA HIS A 207 -4.06 -1.43 9.63
C HIS A 207 -4.21 -1.52 8.10
N ALA A 208 -3.25 -0.96 7.36
CA ALA A 208 -3.20 -1.02 5.92
C ALA A 208 -1.76 -1.30 5.48
N MET A 209 -1.60 -2.01 4.36
CA MET A 209 -0.29 -2.33 3.80
C MET A 209 -0.28 -2.08 2.30
N SER A 210 0.83 -1.52 1.81
CA SER A 210 1.05 -1.41 0.37
C SER A 210 1.46 -2.75 -0.22
N VAL A 211 1.19 -2.95 -1.51
CA VAL A 211 1.71 -4.07 -2.31
C VAL A 211 3.23 -4.17 -2.15
N ARG A 212 3.92 -3.02 -2.11
CA ARG A 212 5.36 -2.96 -1.93
C ARG A 212 5.81 -3.51 -0.58
N GLN A 213 5.11 -3.15 0.50
CA GLN A 213 5.42 -3.65 1.86
C GLN A 213 5.18 -5.16 1.97
N VAL A 214 4.02 -5.64 1.49
CA VAL A 214 3.69 -7.07 1.48
C VAL A 214 4.75 -7.87 0.72
N LEU A 215 5.07 -7.49 -0.51
CA LEU A 215 6.03 -8.25 -1.33
C LEU A 215 7.47 -8.13 -0.82
N ALA A 216 7.84 -7.04 -0.15
CA ALA A 216 9.15 -6.90 0.49
C ALA A 216 9.34 -7.90 1.64
N GLU A 217 8.28 -8.28 2.36
CA GLU A 217 8.34 -9.26 3.45
C GLU A 217 8.15 -10.70 2.94
N TRP A 218 7.22 -10.92 2.01
CA TRP A 218 6.84 -12.27 1.58
C TRP A 218 7.82 -12.93 0.60
N LEU A 219 8.39 -12.17 -0.34
CA LEU A 219 9.29 -12.74 -1.35
C LEU A 219 10.58 -13.29 -0.72
N PRO A 220 11.29 -12.57 0.18
CA PRO A 220 12.44 -13.12 0.90
C PRO A 220 12.09 -14.31 1.79
N ALA A 221 10.85 -14.37 2.31
CA ALA A 221 10.33 -15.52 3.06
C ALA A 221 10.05 -16.76 2.20
N GLY A 222 10.40 -16.75 0.90
CA GLY A 222 10.32 -17.91 0.02
C GLY A 222 8.94 -18.15 -0.58
N PHE A 223 8.12 -17.09 -0.70
CA PHE A 223 6.89 -17.11 -1.47
C PHE A 223 7.09 -16.43 -2.85
N ALA A 224 6.17 -16.70 -3.76
CA ALA A 224 6.03 -16.01 -5.03
C ALA A 224 4.57 -15.54 -5.21
N LEU A 225 4.38 -14.38 -5.84
CA LEU A 225 3.06 -13.87 -6.17
C LEU A 225 2.51 -14.61 -7.40
N ALA A 226 1.44 -15.38 -7.22
CA ALA A 226 0.74 -16.07 -8.29
C ALA A 226 -0.31 -15.15 -8.94
N GLU A 227 -1.11 -14.47 -8.12
CA GLU A 227 -2.17 -13.57 -8.60
C GLU A 227 -2.31 -12.35 -7.69
N LEU A 228 -2.71 -11.21 -8.27
CA LEU A 228 -3.09 -10.00 -7.54
C LEU A 228 -4.43 -9.49 -8.07
N HIS A 229 -5.43 -9.51 -7.20
CA HIS A 229 -6.80 -9.14 -7.48
C HIS A 229 -7.13 -7.79 -6.85
N GLU A 230 -7.79 -6.94 -7.63
CA GLU A 230 -8.20 -5.58 -7.23
C GLU A 230 -9.72 -5.36 -7.27
N PHE A 231 -10.51 -6.44 -7.34
CA PHE A 231 -11.98 -6.34 -7.44
C PHE A 231 -12.66 -5.94 -6.12
N LEU A 232 -11.96 -6.08 -4.99
CA LEU A 232 -12.50 -5.70 -3.68
C LEU A 232 -12.56 -4.18 -3.53
N PRO A 233 -13.54 -3.64 -2.77
CA PRO A 233 -13.72 -2.20 -2.60
C PRO A 233 -12.54 -1.47 -1.97
N GLY A 234 -11.85 -2.09 -1.00
CA GLY A 234 -10.80 -1.42 -0.23
C GLY A 234 -9.60 -2.27 0.16
N GLN A 235 -9.51 -3.53 -0.30
CA GLN A 235 -8.45 -4.47 0.05
C GLN A 235 -7.77 -5.04 -1.20
N HIS A 236 -6.47 -5.28 -1.14
CA HIS A 236 -5.82 -6.17 -2.10
C HIS A 236 -6.14 -7.62 -1.74
N LEU A 237 -6.32 -8.48 -2.74
CA LEU A 237 -6.29 -9.93 -2.56
C LEU A 237 -5.08 -10.48 -3.30
N PHE A 238 -4.06 -10.87 -2.53
CA PHE A 238 -2.88 -11.55 -3.04
C PHE A 238 -3.11 -13.06 -2.98
N VAL A 239 -2.78 -13.76 -4.06
CA VAL A 239 -2.62 -15.22 -4.05
C VAL A 239 -1.14 -15.50 -4.13
N MET A 240 -0.59 -16.03 -3.04
CA MET A 240 0.81 -16.40 -2.90
C MET A 240 0.97 -17.92 -3.02
N LYS A 241 2.10 -18.36 -3.56
CA LYS A 241 2.52 -19.76 -3.59
C LYS A 241 3.93 -19.91 -3.06
N VAL A 242 4.34 -21.13 -2.70
CA VAL A 242 5.75 -21.38 -2.37
C VAL A 242 6.61 -21.10 -3.61
N ALA A 243 7.71 -20.38 -3.43
CA ALA A 243 8.61 -20.06 -4.53
C ALA A 243 9.19 -21.34 -5.14
N GLY A 244 9.08 -21.48 -6.46
CA GLY A 244 9.50 -22.68 -7.19
C GLY A 244 8.46 -23.79 -7.26
N ASP A 245 7.28 -23.63 -6.65
CA ASP A 245 6.18 -24.59 -6.80
C ASP A 245 5.59 -24.53 -8.22
N THR A 246 5.67 -25.65 -8.92
CA THR A 246 5.18 -25.84 -10.29
C THR A 246 3.78 -26.43 -10.36
N GLU A 247 3.21 -26.89 -9.25
CA GLU A 247 1.86 -27.46 -9.20
C GLU A 247 0.78 -26.37 -9.23
N VAL A 248 1.09 -25.18 -8.73
CA VAL A 248 0.22 -23.99 -8.87
C VAL A 248 0.40 -23.37 -10.26
N PRO A 249 -0.62 -23.39 -11.14
CA PRO A 249 -0.53 -22.84 -12.49
C PRO A 249 -0.25 -21.34 -12.50
N GLY A 250 0.39 -20.87 -13.57
CA GLY A 250 0.65 -19.45 -13.82
C GLY A 250 2.14 -19.10 -13.74
N ASP A 251 2.57 -18.31 -14.72
CA ASP A 251 3.90 -17.69 -14.70
C ASP A 251 3.98 -16.70 -13.54
N PRO A 252 5.10 -16.67 -12.78
CA PRO A 252 5.27 -15.73 -11.69
C PRO A 252 5.16 -14.30 -12.21
N ILE A 253 4.42 -13.46 -11.48
CA ILE A 253 4.33 -12.04 -11.78
C ILE A 253 5.69 -11.40 -11.44
N ILE A 254 6.32 -10.77 -12.43
CA ILE A 254 7.58 -10.07 -12.22
C ILE A 254 7.28 -8.78 -11.47
N ASN A 255 7.74 -8.69 -10.22
CA ASN A 255 7.61 -7.51 -9.37
C ASN A 255 8.89 -6.67 -9.41
N LEU A 256 8.78 -5.41 -9.81
CA LEU A 256 9.89 -4.47 -9.92
C LEU A 256 9.50 -3.11 -9.38
N ASP A 257 10.47 -2.35 -8.86
CA ASP A 257 10.24 -0.91 -8.71
C ASP A 257 10.27 -0.19 -10.07
N LEU A 258 9.57 0.95 -10.19
CA LEU A 258 9.45 1.71 -11.43
C LEU A 258 10.81 2.01 -12.08
N PHE A 259 11.81 2.35 -11.27
CA PHE A 259 13.11 2.75 -11.78
C PHE A 259 13.89 1.51 -12.26
N GLU A 260 13.84 0.41 -11.51
CA GLU A 260 14.38 -0.88 -11.96
C GLU A 260 13.74 -1.32 -13.28
N ALA A 261 12.42 -1.19 -13.41
CA ALA A 261 11.69 -1.55 -14.63
C ALA A 261 12.10 -0.70 -15.84
N VAL A 262 12.30 0.61 -15.64
CA VAL A 262 12.78 1.52 -16.69
C VAL A 262 14.25 1.23 -17.05
N GLU A 263 15.11 1.04 -16.06
CA GLU A 263 16.54 0.72 -16.27
C GLU A 263 16.74 -0.60 -17.02
N GLN A 264 15.88 -1.58 -16.78
CA GLN A 264 15.86 -2.86 -17.50
C GLN A 264 15.18 -2.78 -18.87
N GLY A 265 14.58 -1.65 -19.23
CA GLY A 265 13.87 -1.46 -20.50
C GLY A 265 12.56 -2.25 -20.61
N LEU A 266 11.99 -2.69 -19.48
CA LEU A 266 10.76 -3.49 -19.41
C LEU A 266 9.50 -2.63 -19.47
N VAL A 267 9.63 -1.33 -19.21
CA VAL A 267 8.52 -0.37 -19.31
C VAL A 267 8.94 0.91 -20.00
N GLU A 268 7.96 1.55 -20.63
CA GLU A 268 8.01 2.95 -21.05
C GLU A 268 7.05 3.74 -20.15
N ALA A 269 7.50 4.85 -19.57
CA ALA A 269 6.70 5.67 -18.65
C ALA A 269 6.91 7.16 -18.89
N GLU A 270 5.85 7.96 -18.96
CA GLU A 270 5.92 9.42 -18.97
C GLU A 270 5.02 10.03 -17.90
N ALA A 271 5.49 11.08 -17.22
CA ALA A 271 4.73 11.75 -16.18
C ALA A 271 4.19 13.11 -16.65
N VAL A 272 2.90 13.34 -16.42
CA VAL A 272 2.19 14.58 -16.73
C VAL A 272 1.38 15.07 -15.53
N GLY A 273 1.17 16.38 -15.44
CA GLY A 273 0.42 16.99 -14.35
C GLY A 273 -1.04 16.58 -14.32
N ALA A 274 -1.62 16.56 -13.12
CA ALA A 274 -3.03 16.27 -12.91
C ALA A 274 -3.57 17.11 -11.73
N GLY A 275 -3.17 18.38 -11.65
CA GLY A 275 -3.55 19.29 -10.57
C GLY A 275 -2.65 19.19 -9.33
N ASN A 276 -3.21 19.53 -8.17
CA ASN A 276 -2.46 19.64 -6.90
C ASN A 276 -2.38 18.35 -6.09
N ALA A 277 -3.16 17.32 -6.43
CA ALA A 277 -3.31 16.12 -5.60
C ALA A 277 -2.72 14.85 -6.23
N SER A 278 -2.27 14.94 -7.49
CA SER A 278 -1.76 13.78 -8.24
C SER A 278 -0.88 14.16 -9.42
N VAL A 279 -0.02 13.22 -9.81
CA VAL A 279 0.68 13.18 -11.10
C VAL A 279 0.19 11.95 -11.85
N THR A 280 -0.09 12.08 -13.14
CA THR A 280 -0.43 10.92 -13.98
C THR A 280 0.84 10.38 -14.62
N VAL A 281 1.20 9.14 -14.28
CA VAL A 281 2.26 8.41 -14.95
C VAL A 281 1.61 7.52 -16.02
N ARG A 282 1.75 7.90 -17.29
CA ARG A 282 1.34 7.05 -18.40
C ARG A 282 2.40 5.99 -18.57
N ILE A 283 2.06 4.72 -18.45
CA ILE A 283 3.03 3.62 -18.44
C ILE A 283 2.53 2.43 -19.24
N ARG A 284 3.43 1.73 -19.91
CA ARG A 284 3.17 0.44 -20.55
C ARG A 284 4.33 -0.52 -20.39
N ASN A 285 4.01 -1.80 -20.43
CA ASN A 285 4.97 -2.87 -20.60
C ASN A 285 5.47 -2.92 -22.06
N THR A 286 6.76 -3.19 -22.26
CA THR A 286 7.40 -3.31 -23.58
C THR A 286 7.51 -4.75 -24.09
N GLY A 287 7.31 -5.74 -23.21
CA GLY A 287 7.34 -7.17 -23.51
C GLY A 287 6.03 -7.90 -23.22
N ASP A 288 6.10 -9.23 -23.21
CA ASP A 288 4.95 -10.13 -23.01
C ASP A 288 4.81 -10.60 -21.55
N ASP A 289 5.83 -10.38 -20.71
CA ASP A 289 5.83 -10.80 -19.31
C ASP A 289 4.78 -10.05 -18.49
N LYS A 290 4.15 -10.69 -17.51
CA LYS A 290 3.25 -9.99 -16.58
C LYS A 290 4.06 -9.19 -15.57
N LEU A 291 3.99 -7.86 -15.66
CA LEU A 291 4.69 -6.98 -14.73
C LEU A 291 3.74 -6.41 -13.67
N LEU A 292 4.19 -6.43 -12.43
CA LEU A 292 3.68 -5.60 -11.34
C LEU A 292 4.74 -4.55 -11.03
N VAL A 293 4.43 -3.30 -11.34
CA VAL A 293 5.34 -2.18 -11.11
C VAL A 293 4.92 -1.46 -9.85
N THR A 294 5.84 -1.34 -8.89
CA THR A 294 5.64 -0.56 -7.67
C THR A 294 6.42 0.74 -7.72
N MET A 295 5.97 1.75 -6.99
CA MET A 295 6.71 2.98 -6.79
C MET A 295 6.68 3.34 -5.31
N PRO A 296 7.82 3.67 -4.70
CA PRO A 296 7.86 4.03 -3.29
C PRO A 296 7.27 5.42 -3.05
N VAL A 297 6.74 5.62 -1.84
CA VAL A 297 6.46 6.94 -1.29
C VAL A 297 7.71 7.83 -1.31
N GLY A 298 7.53 9.13 -1.58
CA GLY A 298 8.62 10.10 -1.61
C GLY A 298 9.32 10.25 -2.97
N VAL A 299 8.86 9.57 -4.03
CA VAL A 299 9.29 9.86 -5.41
C VAL A 299 8.98 11.30 -5.77
N SER A 300 9.99 11.99 -6.32
CA SER A 300 9.92 13.39 -6.72
C SER A 300 9.56 13.49 -8.21
N PHE A 301 8.69 14.43 -8.53
CA PHE A 301 8.33 14.81 -9.88
C PHE A 301 8.75 16.26 -10.09
N GLN A 302 9.80 16.49 -10.86
CA GLN A 302 10.29 17.83 -11.18
C GLN A 302 9.62 18.37 -12.45
N ALA A 303 8.97 19.52 -12.34
CA ALA A 303 8.28 20.13 -13.47
C ALA A 303 9.29 20.75 -14.46
N ALA A 304 9.12 20.50 -15.76
CA ALA A 304 10.07 20.97 -16.77
C ALA A 304 10.06 22.50 -17.00
N ASP A 305 8.89 23.15 -16.86
CA ASP A 305 8.65 24.52 -17.34
C ASP A 305 8.27 25.52 -16.22
N GLY A 306 8.85 25.36 -15.03
CA GLY A 306 8.60 26.26 -13.89
C GLY A 306 7.23 26.08 -13.22
N GLY A 307 6.55 24.97 -13.53
CA GLY A 307 5.41 24.47 -12.77
C GLY A 307 5.83 24.01 -11.36
N ARG A 308 4.85 23.67 -10.53
CA ARG A 308 5.11 23.17 -9.18
C ARG A 308 5.65 21.74 -9.23
N ASP A 309 6.79 21.50 -8.56
CA ASP A 309 7.27 20.14 -8.36
C ASP A 309 6.34 19.40 -7.40
N MET A 310 6.26 18.09 -7.57
CA MET A 310 5.37 17.24 -6.78
C MET A 310 6.17 16.14 -6.09
N VAL A 311 5.64 15.62 -4.98
CA VAL A 311 6.18 14.43 -4.30
C VAL A 311 5.06 13.43 -4.06
N SER A 312 5.31 12.16 -4.36
CA SER A 312 4.35 11.08 -4.10
C SER A 312 4.11 10.91 -2.61
N ARG A 313 2.83 10.73 -2.26
CA ARG A 313 2.35 10.67 -0.88
C ARG A 313 2.32 9.27 -0.29
N ARG A 314 2.29 8.27 -1.15
CA ARG A 314 2.16 6.86 -0.80
C ARG A 314 2.98 6.03 -1.75
N ASP A 315 3.28 4.82 -1.32
CA ASP A 315 3.56 3.73 -2.21
C ASP A 315 2.42 3.60 -3.20
N ALA A 316 2.75 3.18 -4.40
CA ALA A 316 1.81 2.94 -5.47
C ALA A 316 2.16 1.62 -6.16
N ALA A 317 1.16 0.97 -6.75
CA ALA A 317 1.37 -0.20 -7.61
C ALA A 317 0.49 -0.11 -8.86
N ILE A 318 0.92 -0.75 -9.94
CA ILE A 318 0.14 -0.93 -11.16
C ILE A 318 0.46 -2.26 -11.85
N ARG A 319 -0.58 -2.97 -12.30
CA ARG A 319 -0.50 -4.21 -13.08
C ARG A 319 -0.43 -3.89 -14.57
N LEU A 320 0.62 -4.38 -15.25
CA LEU A 320 0.87 -4.19 -16.68
C LEU A 320 0.95 -5.55 -17.40
N PHE A 321 -0.22 -6.15 -17.64
CA PHE A 321 -0.33 -7.54 -18.14
C PHE A 321 -0.61 -7.67 -19.64
N ASP A 322 -0.83 -6.55 -20.35
CA ASP A 322 -1.34 -6.56 -21.73
C ASP A 322 -0.61 -5.62 -22.70
N GLY A 323 0.53 -5.02 -22.32
CA GLY A 323 1.32 -4.11 -23.18
C GLY A 323 0.63 -2.80 -23.56
N VAL A 324 -0.59 -2.56 -23.06
CA VAL A 324 -1.38 -1.36 -23.36
C VAL A 324 -0.92 -0.21 -22.48
N TRP A 325 -0.96 1.01 -23.03
CA TRP A 325 -0.77 2.24 -22.25
C TRP A 325 -1.85 2.37 -21.18
N ARG A 326 -1.43 2.58 -19.94
CA ARG A 326 -2.31 2.85 -18.81
C ARG A 326 -1.94 4.17 -18.16
N ASP A 327 -2.97 4.90 -17.74
CA ASP A 327 -2.80 6.11 -16.96
C ASP A 327 -2.81 5.72 -15.48
N TRP A 328 -1.67 5.90 -14.82
CA TRP A 328 -1.50 5.61 -13.41
C TRP A 328 -1.56 6.90 -12.60
N ALA A 329 -2.65 7.10 -11.86
CA ALA A 329 -2.82 8.26 -11.00
C ALA A 329 -2.00 8.08 -9.71
N VAL A 330 -0.85 8.72 -9.65
CA VAL A 330 0.00 8.74 -8.46
C VAL A 330 -0.46 9.85 -7.56
N ARG A 331 -0.84 9.53 -6.31
CA ARG A 331 -1.20 10.53 -5.30
C ARG A 331 0.02 11.34 -4.90
N SER A 332 -0.06 12.65 -5.05
CA SER A 332 1.07 13.56 -4.83
C SER A 332 0.65 14.87 -4.15
N VAL A 333 1.61 15.60 -3.60
CA VAL A 333 1.45 16.98 -3.07
C VAL A 333 2.52 17.88 -3.64
N GLY A 334 2.24 19.18 -3.68
CA GLY A 334 3.16 20.18 -4.22
C GLY A 334 4.30 20.50 -3.25
N ARG A 335 5.52 20.64 -3.77
CA ARG A 335 6.72 20.91 -2.96
C ARG A 335 6.94 22.40 -2.68
N GLN A 336 6.63 23.28 -3.64
CA GLN A 336 6.81 24.73 -3.49
C GLN A 336 5.49 25.49 -3.34
N GLN A 337 5.55 26.58 -2.58
CA GLN A 337 4.55 27.65 -2.59
C GLN A 337 4.88 28.63 -3.72
N GLY A 338 3.86 29.10 -4.45
CA GLY A 338 4.02 30.12 -5.50
C GLY A 338 3.77 29.61 -6.92
N PRO A 339 4.55 28.65 -7.46
CA PRO A 339 4.30 28.09 -8.79
C PRO A 339 2.87 27.55 -8.91
N PRO A 340 2.22 27.71 -10.08
CA PRO A 340 0.87 27.22 -10.29
C PRO A 340 0.82 25.69 -10.15
N ALA A 341 -0.36 25.20 -9.79
CA ALA A 341 -0.66 23.77 -9.86
C ALA A 341 -0.31 23.22 -11.24
N ALA A 342 0.29 22.04 -11.29
CA ALA A 342 0.68 21.43 -12.56
C ALA A 342 -0.57 21.07 -13.38
N GLY A 343 -0.69 21.68 -14.56
CA GLY A 343 -1.75 21.41 -15.51
C GLY A 343 -1.55 20.08 -16.23
N THR A 344 -2.59 19.62 -16.94
CA THR A 344 -2.59 18.33 -17.66
C THR A 344 -1.59 18.24 -18.81
N GLY A 345 -0.99 19.37 -19.22
CA GLY A 345 0.06 19.43 -20.24
C GLY A 345 1.48 19.53 -19.66
N ASP A 346 1.63 19.75 -18.36
CA ASP A 346 2.93 19.96 -17.74
C ASP A 346 3.65 18.63 -17.61
N ARG A 347 4.89 18.55 -18.12
CA ARG A 347 5.69 17.32 -18.08
C ARG A 347 6.58 17.30 -16.85
N PHE A 348 6.80 16.10 -16.34
CA PHE A 348 7.65 15.85 -15.19
C PHE A 348 8.82 14.94 -15.51
N THR A 349 9.97 15.24 -14.93
CA THR A 349 11.05 14.27 -14.72
C THR A 349 10.77 13.52 -13.42
N ILE A 350 10.83 12.18 -13.46
CA ILE A 350 10.63 11.31 -12.30
C ILE A 350 11.98 11.01 -11.66
N GLU A 351 12.11 11.27 -10.36
CA GLU A 351 13.35 11.06 -9.62
C GLU A 351 13.14 10.16 -8.40
N ARG A 352 14.12 9.31 -8.12
CA ARG A 352 14.14 8.43 -6.94
C ARG A 352 14.01 9.26 -5.65
N PRO A 353 13.40 8.73 -4.59
CA PRO A 353 13.39 9.41 -3.30
C PRO A 353 14.84 9.71 -2.87
N ALA A 354 15.15 10.95 -2.53
CA ALA A 354 16.49 11.32 -2.10
C ALA A 354 16.79 10.70 -0.72
N ASN A 355 17.86 9.91 -0.63
CA ASN A 355 18.31 9.30 0.63
C ASN A 355 18.82 10.38 1.60
N GLY A 356 18.45 10.26 2.89
CA GLY A 356 18.92 11.14 3.96
C GLY A 356 18.29 12.54 4.03
N LEU A 357 17.31 12.87 3.18
CA LEU A 357 16.58 14.13 3.26
C LEU A 357 15.38 14.04 4.21
N ALA A 358 15.16 15.09 5.00
CA ALA A 358 14.01 15.23 5.90
C ALA A 358 12.66 14.96 5.21
N LEU A 359 12.53 15.34 3.93
CA LEU A 359 11.33 15.11 3.13
C LEU A 359 11.03 13.61 2.96
N ASN A 360 12.02 12.78 2.67
CA ASN A 360 11.78 11.35 2.44
C ASN A 360 11.34 10.65 3.73
N ASN A 361 11.95 11.01 4.88
CA ASN A 361 11.53 10.51 6.18
C ASN A 361 10.12 11.00 6.54
N LEU A 362 9.80 12.25 6.20
CA LEU A 362 8.47 12.80 6.38
C LEU A 362 7.43 12.02 5.59
N MET A 363 7.63 11.83 4.28
CA MET A 363 6.66 11.12 3.45
C MET A 363 6.44 9.68 3.93
N TYR A 364 7.49 9.02 4.40
CA TYR A 364 7.35 7.70 5.03
C TYR A 364 6.59 7.74 6.35
N ALA A 365 6.94 8.67 7.25
CA ALA A 365 6.24 8.85 8.52
C ALA A 365 4.75 9.14 8.33
N MET A 366 4.35 9.81 7.26
CA MET A 366 2.93 9.99 6.92
C MET A 366 2.26 8.72 6.41
N GLN A 367 2.99 7.88 5.66
CA GLN A 367 2.49 6.60 5.17
C GLN A 367 2.30 5.56 6.27
N VAL A 368 3.21 5.45 7.24
CA VAL A 368 3.14 4.39 8.27
C VAL A 368 2.81 4.91 9.66
N GLY A 369 3.03 6.19 9.92
CA GLY A 369 2.92 6.76 11.26
C GLY A 369 1.48 6.86 11.73
N THR A 370 1.16 6.05 12.74
CA THR A 370 -0.05 6.24 13.53
C THR A 370 0.17 7.42 14.45
N TYR A 371 -0.74 8.38 14.42
CA TYR A 371 -0.84 9.33 15.52
C TYR A 371 -1.21 8.57 16.80
N ARG A 372 -0.27 8.47 17.73
CA ARG A 372 -0.46 7.90 19.07
C ARG A 372 0.10 8.84 20.11
N VAL A 373 -0.59 9.95 20.38
CA VAL A 373 -0.28 10.77 21.56
C VAL A 373 -1.36 10.55 22.60
N ALA A 374 -0.94 10.03 23.78
CA ALA A 374 -1.78 9.82 24.95
C ALA A 374 -3.04 8.96 24.73
N ASP A 375 -2.99 8.00 23.79
CA ASP A 375 -4.13 7.15 23.39
C ASP A 375 -5.42 7.94 23.12
N SER A 376 -5.28 9.20 22.70
CA SER A 376 -6.40 10.12 22.61
C SER A 376 -7.30 9.75 21.43
N PRO A 377 -8.63 9.72 21.59
CA PRO A 377 -9.54 9.56 20.47
C PRO A 377 -9.35 10.75 19.52
N LEU A 378 -8.98 10.45 18.29
CA LEU A 378 -8.84 11.43 17.24
C LEU A 378 -10.19 12.05 16.90
N LEU A 379 -10.30 13.38 17.03
CA LEU A 379 -11.47 14.10 16.50
C LEU A 379 -11.48 14.10 14.97
N TYR A 380 -10.30 14.08 14.35
CA TYR A 380 -10.10 14.07 12.90
C TYR A 380 -9.06 13.02 12.50
N ILE A 381 -9.28 12.39 11.35
CA ILE A 381 -8.31 11.45 10.78
C ILE A 381 -7.19 12.26 10.11
N PRO A 382 -5.92 12.12 10.54
CA PRO A 382 -4.84 13.00 10.11
C PRO A 382 -4.34 12.68 8.68
N ARG A 383 -4.81 11.58 8.08
CA ARG A 383 -4.41 11.10 6.77
C ARG A 383 -5.19 11.78 5.64
N VAL A 384 -5.04 13.10 5.52
CA VAL A 384 -5.70 13.86 4.46
C VAL A 384 -4.71 14.76 3.72
N HIS A 385 -5.11 15.14 2.49
CA HIS A 385 -4.30 15.96 1.60
C HIS A 385 -3.80 17.25 2.26
N GLY A 386 -4.64 17.94 3.04
CA GLY A 386 -4.26 19.19 3.72
C GLY A 386 -3.11 19.02 4.71
N VAL A 387 -3.08 17.92 5.48
CA VAL A 387 -2.01 17.63 6.44
C VAL A 387 -0.70 17.36 5.72
N GLU A 388 -0.76 16.54 4.67
CA GLU A 388 0.38 16.21 3.82
C GLU A 388 0.96 17.43 3.13
N GLN A 389 0.08 18.29 2.61
CA GLN A 389 0.48 19.52 1.95
C GLN A 389 1.12 20.50 2.93
N ALA A 390 0.56 20.68 4.13
CA ALA A 390 1.16 21.51 5.17
C ALA A 390 2.53 20.96 5.60
N ALA A 391 2.64 19.65 5.81
CA ALA A 391 3.87 19.04 6.30
C ALA A 391 5.02 19.21 5.32
N VAL A 392 4.78 18.98 4.03
CA VAL A 392 5.80 19.19 2.98
C VAL A 392 6.25 20.65 2.93
N TRP A 393 5.33 21.61 3.04
CA TRP A 393 5.70 23.03 3.05
C TRP A 393 6.42 23.46 4.33
N ILE A 394 6.05 22.92 5.49
CA ILE A 394 6.81 23.13 6.74
C ILE A 394 8.25 22.65 6.56
N ALA A 395 8.44 21.48 5.97
CA ALA A 395 9.75 20.88 5.77
C ALA A 395 10.62 21.62 4.73
N GLU A 396 10.04 22.12 3.64
CA GLU A 396 10.82 22.67 2.51
C GLU A 396 10.81 24.20 2.40
N ALA A 397 9.78 24.88 2.92
CA ALA A 397 9.57 26.31 2.71
C ALA A 397 9.51 27.16 3.99
N ASN A 398 9.43 26.54 5.17
CA ASN A 398 9.36 27.23 6.48
C ASN A 398 8.31 28.38 6.55
N PRO A 399 7.03 28.13 6.21
CA PRO A 399 5.96 29.13 6.15
C PRO A 399 5.44 29.57 7.53
N SER A 400 4.66 30.66 7.57
CA SER A 400 3.81 31.02 8.72
C SER A 400 2.51 30.23 8.75
N TYR A 401 1.74 30.33 9.83
CA TYR A 401 0.40 29.72 9.90
C TYR A 401 -0.54 30.28 8.82
N ASP A 402 -0.54 31.59 8.59
CA ASP A 402 -1.44 32.23 7.63
C ASP A 402 -1.15 31.80 6.18
N ASP A 403 0.13 31.57 5.85
CA ASP A 403 0.55 31.01 4.55
C ASP A 403 0.00 29.59 4.33
N LEU A 404 -0.10 28.79 5.41
CA LEU A 404 -0.60 27.42 5.37
C LEU A 404 -2.13 27.37 5.35
N ALA A 405 -2.78 28.11 6.24
CA ALA A 405 -4.20 27.94 6.57
C ALA A 405 -5.10 28.07 5.34
N SER A 406 -4.81 29.04 4.47
CA SER A 406 -5.57 29.28 3.24
C SER A 406 -5.50 28.13 2.22
N ALA A 407 -4.50 27.26 2.31
CA ALA A 407 -4.27 26.18 1.36
C ALA A 407 -4.70 24.79 1.87
N VAL A 408 -4.90 24.64 3.18
CA VAL A 408 -5.13 23.32 3.81
C VAL A 408 -6.47 23.20 4.52
N GLU A 409 -7.22 24.30 4.65
CA GLU A 409 -8.58 24.26 5.15
C GLU A 409 -9.49 23.50 4.18
N ASP A 410 -10.19 22.47 4.69
CA ASP A 410 -11.22 21.76 3.95
C ASP A 410 -12.43 21.42 4.85
N ASP A 411 -13.54 20.99 4.24
CA ASP A 411 -14.80 20.68 4.95
C ASP A 411 -14.65 19.54 5.98
N ARG A 412 -13.61 18.72 5.87
CA ARG A 412 -13.36 17.57 6.75
C ARG A 412 -12.50 17.96 7.95
N MET A 413 -11.62 18.96 7.82
CA MET A 413 -10.72 19.35 8.90
C MET A 413 -10.37 20.85 8.86
N PRO A 414 -10.55 21.57 9.99
CA PRO A 414 -10.10 22.94 10.11
C PRO A 414 -8.58 23.06 9.97
N ALA A 415 -8.12 24.18 9.40
CA ALA A 415 -6.69 24.45 9.17
C ALA A 415 -5.81 24.26 10.42
N GLN A 416 -6.30 24.68 11.60
CA GLN A 416 -5.55 24.54 12.87
C GLN A 416 -5.19 23.07 13.16
N TYR A 417 -6.15 22.15 12.96
CA TYR A 417 -5.91 20.72 13.14
C TYR A 417 -4.98 20.17 12.05
N ALA A 418 -5.16 20.60 10.80
CA ALA A 418 -4.29 20.17 9.71
C ALA A 418 -2.82 20.55 9.96
N VAL A 419 -2.56 21.79 10.38
CA VAL A 419 -1.23 22.31 10.69
C VAL A 419 -0.67 21.64 11.96
N ALA A 420 -1.49 21.39 12.98
CA ALA A 420 -1.06 20.69 14.18
C ALA A 420 -0.59 19.27 13.89
N PHE A 421 -1.35 18.48 13.11
CA PHE A 421 -0.92 17.16 12.69
C PHE A 421 0.32 17.20 11.79
N ALA A 422 0.41 18.18 10.89
CA ALA A 422 1.58 18.36 10.02
C ALA A 422 2.86 18.58 10.84
N LEU A 423 2.82 19.41 11.88
CA LEU A 423 3.94 19.61 12.80
C LEU A 423 4.35 18.31 13.49
N ILE A 424 3.40 17.48 13.88
CA ILE A 424 3.71 16.18 14.51
C ILE A 424 4.40 15.25 13.54
N TYR A 425 3.94 15.15 12.29
CA TYR A 425 4.63 14.34 11.29
C TYR A 425 6.03 14.87 10.97
N CYS A 426 6.21 16.19 10.91
CA CYS A 426 7.53 16.79 10.79
C CYS A 426 8.45 16.41 11.95
N ASP A 427 7.95 16.47 13.18
CA ASP A 427 8.68 16.09 14.38
C ASP A 427 9.04 14.59 14.40
N LEU A 428 8.10 13.72 14.04
CA LEU A 428 8.33 12.27 13.87
C LEU A 428 9.37 11.97 12.78
N ALA A 429 9.46 12.82 11.76
CA ALA A 429 10.47 12.74 10.70
C ALA A 429 11.85 13.29 11.12
N GLY A 430 11.99 13.79 12.35
CA GLY A 430 13.23 14.36 12.88
C GLY A 430 13.44 15.84 12.56
N ILE A 431 12.42 16.55 12.09
CA ILE A 431 12.48 18.01 11.87
C ILE A 431 12.25 18.71 13.22
N ASP A 432 13.19 19.57 13.63
CA ASP A 432 13.01 20.40 14.82
C ASP A 432 11.97 21.50 14.56
N VAL A 433 10.71 21.14 14.81
CA VAL A 433 9.55 22.02 14.62
C VAL A 433 9.63 23.29 15.46
N THR A 434 10.34 23.29 16.59
CA THR A 434 10.42 24.46 17.48
C THR A 434 11.21 25.62 16.86
N ARG A 435 11.95 25.35 15.78
CA ARG A 435 12.71 26.34 15.00
C ARG A 435 12.00 26.80 13.74
N THR A 436 10.81 26.28 13.46
CA THR A 436 10.06 26.63 12.24
C THR A 436 9.30 27.94 12.42
N ARG A 437 9.05 28.67 11.34
CA ARG A 437 8.33 29.95 11.37
C ARG A 437 6.90 29.78 11.90
N VAL A 438 6.20 28.74 11.46
CA VAL A 438 4.85 28.39 11.94
C VAL A 438 4.80 28.15 13.46
N TRP A 439 5.90 27.72 14.09
CA TRP A 439 5.96 27.54 15.55
C TRP A 439 5.93 28.86 16.33
N GLU A 440 6.32 29.99 15.71
CA GLU A 440 6.12 31.31 16.29
C GLU A 440 4.62 31.62 16.45
N ASP A 441 3.78 31.06 15.57
CA ASP A 441 2.32 31.19 15.56
C ASP A 441 1.61 30.06 16.34
N ARG A 442 2.35 29.27 17.14
CA ARG A 442 1.82 28.08 17.86
C ARG A 442 0.58 28.34 18.71
N GLU A 443 0.41 29.53 19.28
CA GLU A 443 -0.81 29.88 20.05
C GLU A 443 -2.04 29.98 19.14
N GLN A 444 -1.86 30.42 17.88
CA GLN A 444 -2.92 30.43 16.86
C GLN A 444 -3.26 29.02 16.39
N VAL A 445 -2.28 28.09 16.40
CA VAL A 445 -2.48 26.69 16.04
C VAL A 445 -3.12 25.90 17.18
N PHE A 446 -2.52 25.92 18.37
CA PHE A 446 -2.86 25.03 19.49
C PHE A 446 -3.82 25.65 20.52
N GLY A 447 -3.89 26.98 20.64
CA GLY A 447 -4.58 27.65 21.74
C GLY A 447 -6.10 27.42 21.81
N LEU A 448 -6.71 26.98 20.70
CA LEU A 448 -8.16 26.69 20.62
C LEU A 448 -8.47 25.21 20.33
N LEU A 449 -7.45 24.35 20.22
CA LEU A 449 -7.66 22.93 19.96
C LEU A 449 -8.30 22.26 21.17
N ARG A 450 -9.24 21.35 20.90
CA ARG A 450 -9.92 20.55 21.93
C ARG A 450 -9.49 19.10 21.95
N ASP A 451 -8.48 18.76 21.16
CA ASP A 451 -7.91 17.42 21.09
C ASP A 451 -6.89 17.23 22.23
N PRO A 452 -7.15 16.32 23.19
CA PRO A 452 -6.27 16.12 24.34
C PRO A 452 -4.87 15.65 23.94
N GLY A 453 -4.76 14.82 22.90
CA GLY A 453 -3.48 14.34 22.40
C GLY A 453 -2.65 15.46 21.79
N LEU A 454 -3.25 16.32 20.95
CA LEU A 454 -2.55 17.45 20.34
C LEU A 454 -2.11 18.45 21.42
N THR A 455 -2.95 18.65 22.43
CA THR A 455 -2.64 19.50 23.59
C THR A 455 -1.48 18.93 24.40
N ALA A 456 -1.47 17.62 24.66
CA ALA A 456 -0.38 16.95 25.38
C ALA A 456 0.94 17.04 24.62
N TRP A 457 0.93 16.77 23.30
CA TRP A 457 2.12 16.93 22.46
C TRP A 457 2.65 18.37 22.48
N TYR A 458 1.75 19.36 22.38
CA TYR A 458 2.10 20.77 22.45
C TYR A 458 2.78 21.14 23.79
N GLN A 459 2.24 20.66 24.91
CA GLN A 459 2.82 20.87 26.24
C GLN A 459 4.21 20.23 26.38
N ILE A 460 4.40 19.01 25.87
CA ILE A 460 5.69 18.32 25.86
C ILE A 460 6.74 19.17 25.12
N LYS A 461 6.38 19.71 23.95
CA LYS A 461 7.30 20.50 23.13
C LYS A 461 7.62 21.88 23.68
N THR A 462 6.69 22.49 24.42
CA THR A 462 6.88 23.82 25.01
C THR A 462 7.57 23.80 26.37
N THR A 463 7.31 22.78 27.19
CA THR A 463 7.76 22.75 28.59
C THR A 463 8.80 21.66 28.89
N GLY A 464 8.96 20.68 28.00
CA GLY A 464 9.80 19.50 28.26
C GLY A 464 9.25 18.56 29.33
N GLN A 465 7.99 18.73 29.78
CA GLN A 465 7.34 17.90 30.80
C GLN A 465 5.94 17.47 30.35
N ILE A 466 5.53 16.27 30.78
CA ILE A 466 4.12 15.83 30.75
C ILE A 466 3.53 16.26 32.10
N GLN A 467 2.52 17.13 32.12
CA GLN A 467 1.70 17.27 33.32
C GLN A 467 0.84 16.01 33.43
N GLN A 468 1.10 15.21 34.47
CA GLN A 468 0.44 13.92 34.76
C GLN A 468 -1.08 14.06 34.89
#